data_AF-A0A2S6UL48-F1
#
_entry.id   AF-A0A2S6UL48-F1
#
_cell.length_a   1.000
_cell.length_b   1.000
_cell.length_c   1.000
_cell.angle_alpha   90.00
_cell.angle_beta   90.00
_cell.angle_gamma   90.00
#
_symmetry.space_group_name_H-M   'P 1'
#
loop_
_entity.id
_entity.type
_entity.pdbx_description
1 polymer ?
#
loop_
_entity_poly.entity_id
_entity_poly.type
_entity_poly.pdbx_seq_one_letter_code
_entity_poly.pdbx_strand_id
1 'polypeptide(L)' 'MRIRRLEISAFRCFSERVVIEAIGDGITLLVGDNEEGKSTVLAALQAVLSEKHNVGGAVANSFLPYGMKVRPEI' A
#
# COMPACT_ATOMS: atom_id res chain seq x y z
N MET A 1 18.49 0.14 5.09
CA MET A 1 17.54 0.75 4.14
C MET A 1 16.65 1.74 4.89
N ARG A 2 16.28 2.89 4.31
CA ARG A 2 15.31 3.83 4.89
C ARG A 2 14.26 4.17 3.83
N ILE A 3 12.98 4.13 4.21
CA ILE A 3 11.86 4.53 3.35
C ILE A 3 11.73 6.05 3.47
N ARG A 4 11.66 6.75 2.34
CA ARG A 4 11.54 8.23 2.30
C ARG A 4 10.18 8.70 1.80
N ARG A 5 9.55 7.87 0.98
CA ARG A 5 8.30 8.14 0.30
C ARG A 5 7.60 6.82 0.00
N LEU A 6 6.27 6.83 0.07
CA LEU A 6 5.42 5.73 -0.38
C LEU A 6 4.41 6.29 -1.36
N GLU A 7 4.25 5.63 -2.51
CA GLU A 7 3.18 5.90 -3.45
C GLU A 7 2.34 4.62 -3.55
N ILE A 8 1.03 4.73 -3.40
CA ILE A 8 0.14 3.58 -3.41
C ILE A 8 -1.01 3.88 -4.35
N SER A 9 -1.27 2.97 -5.29
CA SER A 9 -2.39 3.07 -6.21
C SER A 9 -2.90 1.70 -6.59
N ALA A 10 -4.18 1.63 -6.96
CA ALA A 10 -4.83 0.40 -7.35
C ALA A 10 -4.63 -0.73 -6.31
N PHE A 11 -4.68 -0.39 -5.01
CA PHE A 11 -4.45 -1.32 -3.91
C PHE A 11 -5.56 -1.23 -2.85
N ARG A 12 -6.38 -2.29 -2.75
CA ARG A 12 -7.50 -2.40 -1.80
C ARG A 12 -8.38 -1.15 -1.78
N CYS A 13 -8.49 -0.43 -0.66
CA CYS A 13 -9.33 0.77 -0.57
C CYS A 13 -8.77 1.98 -1.34
N PHE A 14 -7.52 1.93 -1.81
CA PHE A 14 -6.90 3.00 -2.60
C PHE A 14 -7.12 2.74 -4.10
N SER A 15 -8.27 3.18 -4.61
CA SER A 15 -8.53 3.21 -6.05
C SER A 15 -7.76 4.32 -6.75
N GLU A 16 -7.56 5.46 -6.06
CA GLU A 16 -6.74 6.57 -6.51
C GLU A 16 -5.36 6.56 -5.86
N ARG A 17 -4.45 7.38 -6.40
CA ARG A 17 -3.08 7.49 -5.93
C ARG A 17 -3.03 8.21 -4.58
N VAL A 18 -2.41 7.56 -3.59
CA VAL A 18 -2.06 8.13 -2.31
C VAL A 18 -0.54 8.27 -2.23
N VAL A 19 -0.07 9.42 -1.73
CA VAL A 19 1.37 9.69 -1.57
C VAL A 19 1.64 10.06 -0.12
N ILE A 20 2.55 9.32 0.52
CA ILE A 20 3.10 9.66 1.84
C ILE A 20 4.52 10.16 1.61
N GLU A 21 4.73 11.44 1.83
CA GLU A 21 6.03 12.11 1.65
C GLU A 21 6.70 12.40 2.99
N ALA A 22 7.95 12.88 2.92
CA ALA A 22 8.71 13.37 4.07
C ALA A 22 8.86 12.36 5.24
N ILE A 23 9.03 11.06 4.94
CA ILE A 23 9.36 10.07 5.97
C ILE A 23 10.79 10.33 6.46
N GLY A 24 10.86 10.90 7.66
CA GLY A 24 12.09 11.36 8.30
C GLY A 24 12.94 10.23 8.87
N ASP A 25 14.03 10.61 9.54
CA ASP A 25 14.96 9.65 10.17
C ASP A 25 14.47 9.13 11.53
N GLY A 26 13.47 9.79 12.12
CA GLY A 26 12.88 9.41 13.39
C GLY A 26 11.73 8.42 13.25
N ILE A 27 10.85 8.42 14.25
CA ILE A 27 9.62 7.63 14.23
C ILE A 27 8.54 8.42 13.50
N THR A 28 7.91 7.80 12.51
CA THR A 28 6.73 8.35 11.82
C THR A 28 5.47 7.69 12.38
N LEU A 29 4.50 8.50 12.82
CA LEU A 29 3.21 8.02 13.30
C LEU A 29 2.15 8.21 12.22
N LEU A 30 1.52 7.11 11.79
CA LEU A 30 0.40 7.16 10.86
C LEU A 30 -0.91 7.30 11.64
N VAL A 31 -1.57 8.45 11.52
CA VAL A 31 -2.81 8.81 12.24
C VAL A 31 -3.97 9.09 11.28
N GLY A 32 -5.19 9.05 11.80
CA GLY A 32 -6.44 9.24 11.05
C GLY A 32 -7.61 8.54 11.74
N ASP A 33 -8.81 8.69 11.20
CA ASP A 33 -10.05 8.07 11.68
C ASP A 33 -10.11 6.57 11.39
N ASN A 34 -10.96 5.84 12.11
CA ASN A 34 -11.15 4.42 11.81
C ASN A 34 -11.55 4.24 10.34
N GLU A 35 -11.06 3.16 9.71
CA GLU A 35 -11.33 2.84 8.30
C GLU A 35 -10.79 3.82 7.25
N GLU A 36 -10.01 4.84 7.63
CA GLU A 36 -9.36 5.78 6.68
C GLU A 36 -8.20 5.15 5.86
N GLY A 37 -8.03 3.82 5.92
CA GLY A 37 -7.03 3.11 5.12
C GLY A 37 -5.63 3.00 5.74
N LYS A 38 -5.44 3.38 7.02
CA LYS A 38 -4.14 3.23 7.71
C LYS A 38 -3.58 1.80 7.66
N SER A 39 -4.41 0.79 7.97
CA SER A 39 -4.01 -0.62 7.88
C SER A 39 -3.72 -1.05 6.44
N THR A 40 -4.34 -0.40 5.46
CA THR A 40 -4.08 -0.64 4.03
C THR A 40 -2.70 -0.14 3.62
N VAL A 41 -2.25 1.01 4.12
CA VAL A 41 -0.87 1.51 3.91
C VAL A 41 0.15 0.49 4.41
N LEU A 42 -0.04 -0.04 5.63
CA LEU A 42 0.85 -1.05 6.20
C LEU A 42 0.84 -2.37 5.40
N ALA A 43 -0.33 -2.78 4.89
CA ALA A 43 -0.44 -3.96 4.03
C ALA A 43 0.27 -3.77 2.69
N ALA A 44 0.18 -2.60 2.08
CA ALA A 44 0.90 -2.27 0.84
C ALA A 44 2.42 -2.32 1.06
N LEU A 45 2.89 -1.76 2.18
CA LEU A 45 4.29 -1.83 2.56
C LEU A 45 4.77 -3.28 2.79
N GLN A 46 3.96 -4.09 3.49
CA GLN A 46 4.28 -5.50 3.69
C GLN A 46 4.38 -6.26 2.36
N ALA A 47 3.47 -5.99 1.42
CA ALA A 47 3.47 -6.61 0.10
C ALA A 47 4.77 -6.33 -0.66
N VAL A 48 5.20 -5.06 -0.73
CA VAL A 48 6.44 -4.68 -1.44
C VAL A 48 7.69 -5.31 -0.82
N LEU A 49 7.72 -5.45 0.51
CA LEU A 49 8.91 -5.96 1.21
C LEU A 49 8.97 -7.50 1.28
N SER A 50 7.83 -8.18 1.21
CA SER A 50 7.75 -9.62 1.52
C SER A 50 7.38 -10.48 0.32
N GLU A 51 6.63 -9.93 -0.63
CA GLU A 51 6.16 -10.69 -1.79
C GLU A 51 7.17 -10.63 -2.94
N LYS A 52 7.20 -11.70 -3.74
CA LYS A 52 7.99 -11.70 -4.97
C LYS A 52 7.30 -10.82 -6.01
N HIS A 53 8.11 -10.16 -6.86
CA HIS A 53 7.62 -9.34 -7.97
C HIS A 53 6.72 -10.11 -8.97
N ASN A 54 6.77 -11.44 -8.98
CA ASN A 54 5.98 -12.30 -9.86
C ASN A 54 4.84 -13.02 -9.12
N VAL A 55 4.44 -12.51 -7.96
CA VAL A 55 3.32 -13.07 -7.19
C VAL A 55 2.04 -13.06 -8.03
N GLY A 56 1.27 -14.15 -7.94
CA GLY A 56 0.05 -14.37 -8.72
C GLY A 56 -1.06 -15.00 -7.89
N GLY A 57 -2.16 -15.36 -8.55
CA GLY A 57 -3.26 -16.08 -7.92
C GLY A 57 -3.95 -15.31 -6.79
N ALA A 58 -4.30 -16.01 -5.72
CA ALA A 58 -5.08 -15.46 -4.61
C ALA A 58 -4.40 -14.26 -3.93
N VAL A 59 -3.07 -14.29 -3.80
CA VAL A 59 -2.30 -13.20 -3.17
C VAL A 59 -2.39 -11.93 -4.01
N ALA A 60 -2.10 -12.02 -5.31
CA ALA A 60 -2.24 -10.88 -6.22
C ALA A 60 -3.69 -10.36 -6.29
N ASN A 61 -4.68 -11.25 -6.25
CA ASN A 61 -6.10 -10.86 -6.22
C ASN A 61 -6.49 -10.14 -4.92
N SER A 62 -5.83 -10.43 -3.79
CA SER A 62 -6.09 -9.77 -2.51
C SER A 62 -5.63 -8.32 -2.43
N PHE A 63 -4.83 -7.89 -3.42
CA PHE A 63 -4.36 -6.52 -3.56
C PHE A 63 -5.34 -5.65 -4.36
N LEU A 64 -6.23 -6.26 -5.15
CA LEU A 64 -7.12 -5.54 -6.05
C LEU A 64 -8.10 -4.64 -5.27
N PRO A 65 -8.40 -3.44 -5.79
CA PRO A 65 -9.52 -2.66 -5.31
C PRO A 65 -10.84 -3.39 -5.55
N TYR A 66 -11.82 -3.14 -4.68
CA TYR A 66 -13.10 -3.81 -4.76
C TYR A 66 -13.78 -3.55 -6.10
N GLY A 67 -14.19 -4.61 -6.80
CA GLY A 67 -14.86 -4.52 -8.10
C GLY A 67 -13.96 -4.18 -9.30
N MET A 68 -12.64 -4.03 -9.11
CA MET A 68 -11.72 -3.60 -10.17
C MET A 68 -10.82 -4.74 -10.65
N LYS A 69 -10.54 -4.78 -11.96
CA LYS A 69 -9.53 -5.66 -12.59
C LYS A 69 -8.34 -4.83 -13.09
N VAL A 70 -7.64 -4.18 -12.18
CA VAL A 70 -6.45 -3.36 -12.46
C VAL A 70 -5.21 -4.01 -11.87
N ARG A 71 -4.01 -3.79 -12.42
CA ARG A 71 -2.79 -4.22 -11.75
C ARG A 71 -2.45 -3.23 -10.62
N PRO A 72 -2.22 -3.69 -9.38
CA PRO A 72 -1.76 -2.82 -8.30
C PRO A 72 -0.38 -2.22 -8.60
N GLU A 73 -0.20 -0.96 -8.24
CA GLU A 73 1.06 -0.22 -8.37
C GLU A 73 1.40 0.40 -7.01
N ILE A 74 2.52 -0.04 -6.43
CA ILE A 74 3.01 0.31 -5.09
C ILE A 74 4.51 0.57 -5.16
#